data_AF-A0A929MBW0-F1
#
_entry.id   AF-A0A929MBW0-F1
#
_cell.length_a   1.000
_cell.length_b   1.000
_cell.length_c   1.000
_cell.angle_alpha   90.00
_cell.angle_beta   90.00
_cell.angle_gamma   90.00
#
_symmetry.space_group_name_H-M   'P 1'
#
loop_
_entity.id
_entity.type
_entity.pdbx_description
1 polymer ?
#
loop_
_entity_poly.entity_id
_entity_poly.type
_entity_poly.pdbx_seq_one_letter_code
_entity_poly.pdbx_strand_id
1 'polypeptide(L)'
;MKVVTFLGTIKKAEDHDVPIYRYDNKLKELYSLKRERYVNMLPLLIDNFEAKNIVPIFTETALKIQSKVLKDELGNSYDEIFNNENLIEGEKNFYDILRIINNATSGDKEYIIDLTHGFRHIPILATISLISQ
;
A
#
# COMPACT_ATOMS: atom_id res chain seq x y z
N MET A 1 -3.47 1.67 -14.21
CA MET A 1 -2.42 2.46 -13.54
C MET A 1 -1.98 1.65 -12.33
N LYS A 2 -0.69 1.33 -12.24
CA LYS A 2 -0.14 0.56 -11.12
C LYS A 2 -0.14 1.40 -9.85
N VAL A 3 -0.43 0.77 -8.71
CA VAL A 3 -0.37 1.40 -7.39
C VAL A 3 0.53 0.58 -6.47
N VAL A 4 1.69 1.11 -6.14
CA VAL A 4 2.62 0.51 -5.19
C VAL A 4 2.29 1.02 -3.79
N THR A 5 2.09 0.14 -2.82
CA THR A 5 1.72 0.52 -1.44
C THR A 5 2.60 -0.18 -0.42
N PHE A 6 3.06 0.56 0.59
CA PHE A 6 3.84 -0.01 1.69
C PHE A 6 2.95 -0.33 2.87
N LEU A 7 2.90 -1.61 3.22
CA LEU A 7 2.00 -2.09 4.26
C LEU A 7 2.61 -1.91 5.64
N GLY A 8 1.88 -1.15 6.47
CA GLY A 8 2.11 -1.07 7.90
C GLY A 8 1.26 -2.06 8.68
N THR A 9 1.26 -1.90 10.01
CA THR A 9 0.54 -2.77 10.95
C THR A 9 -0.78 -2.16 11.44
N ILE A 10 -1.28 -1.12 10.77
CA ILE A 10 -2.53 -0.46 11.15
C ILE A 10 -3.71 -1.39 10.93
N LYS A 11 -4.50 -1.57 11.99
CA LYS A 11 -5.75 -2.31 12.05
C LYS A 11 -6.84 -1.42 12.64
N LYS A 12 -8.09 -1.87 12.58
CA LYS A 12 -9.22 -1.16 13.19
C LYS A 12 -8.95 -0.93 14.69
N ALA A 13 -9.06 0.32 15.13
CA ALA A 13 -9.00 0.67 16.55
C ALA A 13 -10.30 0.25 17.26
N GLU A 14 -10.20 -0.14 18.53
CA GLU A 14 -11.37 -0.49 19.35
C GLU A 14 -12.02 0.76 19.98
N ASP A 15 -11.23 1.82 20.15
CA ASP A 15 -11.52 3.03 20.92
C ASP A 15 -11.57 4.32 20.08
N HIS A 16 -11.31 4.23 18.77
CA HIS A 16 -11.30 5.37 17.86
C HIS A 16 -12.07 5.10 16.58
N ASP A 17 -12.65 6.16 16.02
CA ASP A 17 -13.36 6.12 14.75
C ASP A 17 -12.42 5.85 13.58
N VAL A 18 -12.97 5.15 12.58
CA VAL A 18 -12.31 4.89 11.30
C VAL A 18 -12.07 6.23 10.56
N PRO A 19 -10.85 6.49 10.04
CA PRO A 19 -10.51 7.76 9.40
C PRO A 19 -11.36 8.05 8.17
N ILE A 20 -11.47 9.34 7.84
CA ILE A 20 -12.17 9.84 6.65
C ILE A 20 -11.13 10.22 5.60
N TYR A 21 -11.18 9.58 4.43
CA TYR A 21 -10.31 9.87 3.29
C TYR A 21 -11.03 10.77 2.30
N ARG A 22 -10.33 11.78 1.80
CA ARG A 22 -10.84 12.74 0.83
C ARG A 22 -9.72 13.17 -0.11
N TYR A 23 -10.06 13.25 -1.40
CA TYR A 23 -9.22 13.94 -2.37
C TYR A 23 -9.38 15.45 -2.22
N ASP A 24 -8.32 16.19 -2.57
CA ASP A 24 -8.42 17.63 -2.74
C ASP A 24 -9.27 17.97 -3.98
N ASN A 25 -9.55 19.25 -4.19
CA ASN A 25 -10.43 19.67 -5.30
C ASN A 25 -9.86 19.34 -6.68
N LYS A 26 -8.53 19.30 -6.86
CA LYS A 26 -7.90 18.99 -8.15
C LYS A 26 -8.01 17.49 -8.44
N LEU A 27 -7.75 16.66 -7.44
CA LEU A 27 -7.80 15.21 -7.57
C LEU A 27 -9.24 14.69 -7.69
N LYS A 28 -10.24 15.40 -7.13
CA LYS A 28 -11.67 15.07 -7.30
C LYS A 28 -12.14 15.11 -8.75
N GLU A 29 -11.46 15.84 -9.63
CA GLU A 29 -11.78 15.86 -11.06
C GLU A 29 -11.29 14.61 -11.79
N LEU A 30 -10.30 13.92 -11.22
CA LEU A 30 -9.63 12.76 -11.81
C LEU A 30 -10.03 11.44 -11.13
N TYR A 31 -10.33 11.48 -9.84
CA TYR A 31 -10.60 10.32 -9.00
C TYR A 31 -11.81 10.53 -8.11
N SER A 32 -12.57 9.45 -7.90
CA SER A 32 -13.69 9.39 -6.97
C SER A 32 -13.51 8.23 -6.01
N LEU A 33 -13.80 8.44 -4.72
CA LEU A 33 -13.85 7.36 -3.74
C LEU A 33 -15.25 6.73 -3.69
N LYS A 34 -15.31 5.40 -3.66
CA LYS A 34 -16.57 4.65 -3.48
C LYS A 34 -17.20 4.84 -2.09
N ARG A 35 -16.36 5.00 -1.05
CA ARG A 35 -16.78 5.39 0.31
C ARG A 35 -15.73 6.30 0.95
N GLU A 36 -16.11 7.06 1.97
CA GLU A 36 -15.16 7.97 2.64
C GLU A 36 -14.39 7.33 3.80
N ARG A 37 -14.82 6.18 4.32
CA ARG A 37 -14.25 5.54 5.51
C ARG A 37 -13.62 4.19 5.19
N TYR A 38 -12.35 4.04 5.57
CA TYR A 38 -11.58 2.80 5.46
C TYR A 38 -10.67 2.67 6.67
N VAL A 39 -10.43 1.45 7.16
CA VAL A 39 -9.53 1.20 8.29
C VAL A 39 -8.12 1.74 7.99
N ASN A 40 -7.64 1.56 6.76
CA ASN A 40 -6.36 2.08 6.29
C ASN A 40 -6.35 2.20 4.75
N MET A 41 -5.21 2.55 4.16
CA MET A 41 -5.09 2.73 2.71
C MET A 41 -5.30 1.46 1.88
N LEU A 42 -4.98 0.25 2.35
CA LEU A 42 -5.02 -0.93 1.50
C LEU A 42 -6.45 -1.29 1.01
N PRO A 43 -7.49 -1.37 1.88
CA PRO A 43 -8.87 -1.52 1.44
C PRO A 43 -9.34 -0.38 0.53
N LEU A 44 -8.91 0.86 0.80
CA LEU A 44 -9.22 2.01 -0.05
C LEU A 44 -8.68 1.80 -1.45
N LEU A 45 -7.41 1.44 -1.58
CA LEU A 45 -6.75 1.27 -2.87
C LEU A 45 -7.37 0.12 -3.66
N ILE A 46 -7.62 -1.03 -3.03
CA ILE A 46 -8.26 -2.18 -3.70
C ILE A 46 -9.65 -1.82 -4.21
N ASP A 47 -10.45 -1.15 -3.39
CA ASP A 47 -11.81 -0.78 -3.76
C ASP A 47 -11.83 0.21 -4.93
N ASN A 48 -10.83 1.10 -5.05
CA ASN A 48 -10.86 2.19 -6.05
C ASN A 48 -9.95 1.97 -7.28
N PHE A 49 -8.96 1.07 -7.24
CA PHE A 49 -7.97 0.88 -8.33
C PHE A 49 -7.91 -0.54 -8.91
N GLU A 50 -8.80 -1.44 -8.50
CA GLU A 50 -8.78 -2.88 -8.80
C GLU A 50 -7.59 -3.64 -8.18
N ALA A 51 -7.86 -4.76 -7.51
CA ALA A 51 -6.85 -5.54 -6.80
C ALA A 51 -5.62 -5.90 -7.64
N LYS A 52 -5.81 -6.26 -8.92
CA LYS A 52 -4.72 -6.66 -9.83
C LYS A 52 -3.69 -5.55 -10.12
N ASN A 53 -4.05 -4.29 -9.89
CA ASN A 53 -3.17 -3.15 -10.11
C ASN A 53 -2.41 -2.76 -8.83
N ILE A 54 -2.76 -3.37 -7.69
CA ILE A 54 -2.14 -3.09 -6.40
C ILE A 54 -0.90 -3.97 -6.24
N VAL A 55 0.22 -3.33 -5.93
CA VAL A 55 1.50 -3.99 -5.67
C VAL A 55 1.90 -3.67 -4.24
N PRO A 56 1.52 -4.51 -3.26
CA PRO A 56 1.91 -4.30 -1.88
C PRO A 56 3.35 -4.74 -1.64
N ILE A 57 4.10 -3.90 -0.92
CA ILE A 57 5.41 -4.22 -0.32
C ILE A 57 5.19 -4.36 1.18
N PHE A 58 5.61 -5.48 1.76
CA PHE A 58 5.15 -5.86 3.11
C PHE A 58 6.17 -6.71 3.87
N THR A 59 6.00 -6.77 5.20
CA THR A 59 6.62 -7.77 6.06
C THR A 59 5.61 -8.87 6.37
N GLU A 60 6.05 -10.02 6.89
CA GLU A 60 5.12 -11.09 7.33
C GLU A 60 4.08 -10.61 8.34
N THR A 61 4.48 -9.71 9.24
CA THR A 61 3.57 -9.14 10.25
C THR A 61 2.52 -8.27 9.58
N ALA A 62 2.93 -7.41 8.64
CA ALA A 62 2.01 -6.58 7.88
C ALA A 62 1.04 -7.43 7.08
N LEU A 63 1.52 -8.46 6.36
CA LEU A 63 0.67 -9.42 5.63
C LEU A 63 -0.46 -9.98 6.52
N LYS A 64 -0.11 -10.60 7.65
CA LYS A 64 -1.08 -11.24 8.56
C LYS A 64 -2.15 -10.26 9.04
N ILE A 65 -1.76 -9.03 9.35
CA ILE A 65 -2.68 -7.99 9.81
C ILE A 65 -3.57 -7.52 8.66
N GLN A 66 -2.98 -7.22 7.51
CA GLN A 66 -3.68 -6.64 6.38
C GLN A 66 -4.64 -7.62 5.71
N SER A 67 -4.30 -8.91 5.59
CA SER A 67 -5.23 -9.94 5.13
C SER A 67 -6.48 -10.01 6.02
N LYS A 68 -6.34 -9.82 7.34
CA LYS A 68 -7.48 -9.75 8.26
C LYS A 68 -8.31 -8.49 8.04
N VAL A 69 -7.65 -7.32 7.91
CA VAL A 69 -8.34 -6.05 7.63
C VAL A 69 -9.16 -6.16 6.33
N LEU A 70 -8.60 -6.74 5.28
CA LEU A 70 -9.29 -6.93 4.01
C LEU A 70 -10.50 -7.85 4.14
N LYS A 71 -10.34 -8.97 4.84
CA LYS A 71 -11.44 -9.89 5.11
C LYS A 71 -12.58 -9.21 5.88
N ASP A 72 -12.24 -8.42 6.88
CA ASP A 72 -13.22 -7.72 7.73
C ASP A 72 -13.89 -6.55 6.98
N GLU A 73 -13.18 -5.82 6.12
CA GLU A 73 -13.70 -4.63 5.44
C GLU A 73 -14.34 -4.88 4.07
N LEU A 74 -13.85 -5.88 3.33
CA LEU A 74 -14.20 -6.15 1.93
C LEU A 74 -14.71 -7.59 1.71
N GLY A 75 -14.72 -8.45 2.75
CA GLY A 75 -15.24 -9.81 2.68
C GLY A 75 -14.31 -10.83 2.00
N ASN A 76 -13.10 -10.45 1.61
CA ASN A 76 -12.09 -11.30 0.98
C ASN A 76 -10.68 -10.89 1.46
N SER A 77 -9.76 -11.86 1.61
CA SER A 77 -8.36 -11.61 1.97
C SER A 77 -7.51 -11.07 0.82
N TYR A 78 -7.94 -11.25 -0.43
CA TYR A 78 -7.20 -10.89 -1.65
C TYR A 78 -5.77 -11.46 -1.65
N ASP A 79 -5.62 -12.72 -1.27
CA ASP A 79 -4.29 -13.33 -1.09
C ASP A 79 -3.44 -13.28 -2.39
N GLU A 80 -4.08 -13.17 -3.56
CA GLU A 80 -3.44 -13.07 -4.87
C GLU A 80 -2.58 -11.82 -5.09
N ILE A 81 -2.79 -10.74 -4.33
CA ILE A 81 -1.99 -9.50 -4.50
C ILE A 81 -0.65 -9.58 -3.76
N PHE A 82 -0.49 -10.53 -2.84
CA PHE A 82 0.72 -10.65 -2.01
C PHE A 82 1.75 -11.57 -2.66
N ASN A 83 2.56 -11.00 -3.54
CA ASN A 83 3.69 -11.70 -4.15
C ASN A 83 4.90 -11.72 -3.19
N ASN A 84 5.50 -12.89 -2.98
CA ASN A 84 6.70 -13.09 -2.17
C ASN A 84 7.91 -12.28 -2.68
N GLU A 85 7.97 -11.91 -3.95
CA GLU A 85 9.00 -11.02 -4.49
C GLU A 85 8.98 -9.61 -3.85
N ASN A 86 7.87 -9.22 -3.22
CA ASN A 86 7.69 -7.96 -2.53
C ASN A 86 7.79 -8.08 -1.00
N LEU A 87 8.16 -9.26 -0.49
CA LEU A 87 8.33 -9.51 0.95
C LEU A 87 9.66 -8.93 1.43
N ILE A 88 9.59 -8.13 2.50
CA ILE A 88 10.75 -7.66 3.26
C ILE A 88 10.96 -8.61 4.44
N GLU A 89 11.93 -9.52 4.30
CA GLU A 89 12.35 -10.43 5.37
C GLU A 89 13.26 -9.72 6.40
N GLY A 90 14.08 -8.78 5.93
CA GLY A 90 15.09 -8.09 6.75
C GLY A 90 14.99 -6.57 6.65
N GLU A 91 14.38 -5.93 7.64
CA GLU A 91 14.11 -4.48 7.64
C GLU A 91 15.38 -3.61 7.74
N LYS A 92 16.56 -4.21 7.95
CA LYS A 92 17.87 -3.53 7.90
C LYS A 92 18.64 -3.84 6.62
N ASN A 93 18.12 -4.70 5.75
CA ASN A 93 18.73 -5.03 4.48
C ASN A 93 18.34 -3.99 3.42
N PHE A 94 18.94 -2.80 3.49
CA PHE A 94 18.56 -1.67 2.64
C PHE A 94 18.74 -1.95 1.14
N TYR A 95 19.77 -2.74 0.77
CA TYR A 95 19.98 -3.11 -0.63
C TYR A 95 18.79 -3.91 -1.17
N ASP A 96 18.33 -4.88 -0.40
CA ASP A 96 17.20 -5.72 -0.80
C ASP A 96 15.89 -4.92 -0.85
N ILE A 97 15.67 -4.03 0.12
CA ILE A 97 14.53 -3.12 0.11
C ILE A 97 14.56 -2.24 -1.15
N LEU A 98 15.70 -1.64 -1.49
CA LEU A 98 15.84 -0.83 -2.72
C LEU A 98 15.58 -1.66 -3.98
N ARG A 99 16.07 -2.90 -4.04
CA ARG A 99 15.80 -3.83 -5.14
C ARG A 99 14.31 -4.12 -5.29
N ILE A 100 13.62 -4.42 -4.20
CA ILE A 100 12.17 -4.67 -4.19
C ILE A 100 11.41 -3.44 -4.70
N ILE A 101 11.77 -2.25 -4.23
CA ILE A 101 11.11 -0.99 -4.65
C ILE A 101 11.33 -0.74 -6.14
N ASN A 102 12.57 -0.89 -6.63
CA ASN A 102 12.88 -0.73 -8.05
C ASN A 102 12.09 -1.72 -8.91
N ASN A 103 12.01 -2.98 -8.50
CA ASN A 103 11.23 -3.99 -9.23
C ASN A 103 9.74 -3.65 -9.24
N ALA A 104 9.16 -3.30 -8.09
CA ALA A 104 7.75 -2.95 -7.95
C ALA A 104 7.36 -1.72 -8.79
N THR A 105 8.25 -0.74 -8.90
CA THR A 105 8.02 0.51 -9.66
C THR A 105 8.42 0.43 -11.13
N SER A 106 9.12 -0.62 -11.56
CA SER A 106 9.59 -0.78 -12.94
C SER A 106 8.47 -1.06 -13.95
N GLY A 107 8.74 -0.76 -15.23
CA GLY A 107 7.95 -1.19 -16.38
C GLY A 107 6.79 -0.26 -16.77
N ASP A 108 6.27 0.55 -15.85
CA ASP A 108 5.21 1.51 -16.14
C ASP A 108 5.74 2.93 -16.28
N LYS A 109 5.20 3.69 -17.24
CA LYS A 109 5.53 5.12 -17.40
C LYS A 109 5.01 5.97 -16.24
N GLU A 110 3.88 5.57 -15.67
CA GLU A 110 3.19 6.29 -14.60
C GLU A 110 2.61 5.28 -13.60
N TYR A 111 2.80 5.58 -12.31
CA TYR A 111 2.26 4.80 -11.20
C TYR A 111 2.01 5.71 -10.00
N ILE A 112 1.15 5.25 -9.08
CA ILE A 112 0.96 5.86 -7.77
C ILE A 112 1.83 5.11 -6.77
N ILE A 113 2.46 5.85 -5.85
CA ILE A 113 3.13 5.29 -4.68
C ILE A 113 2.44 5.77 -3.40
N ASP A 114 1.96 4.82 -2.61
CA ASP A 114 1.38 5.05 -1.30
C ASP A 114 2.42 4.77 -0.20
N LEU A 115 2.83 5.84 0.47
CA LEU A 115 3.77 5.81 1.60
C LEU A 115 3.08 6.07 2.95
N THR A 116 1.74 6.22 2.99
CA THR A 116 1.00 6.69 4.17
C THR A 116 1.21 5.80 5.40
N HIS A 117 1.40 4.49 5.20
CA HIS A 117 1.66 3.54 6.28
C HIS A 117 3.03 2.86 6.17
N GLY A 118 3.92 3.42 5.35
CA GLY A 118 5.31 2.98 5.28
C GLY A 118 5.99 3.19 6.64
N PHE A 119 6.83 2.24 7.03
CA PHE A 119 7.43 2.23 8.35
C PHE A 119 8.90 2.67 8.33
N ARG A 120 9.33 3.36 9.40
CA ARG A 120 10.72 3.78 9.65
C ARG A 120 11.34 4.50 8.44
N HIS A 121 12.46 3.98 7.94
CA HIS A 121 13.30 4.59 6.91
C HIS A 121 12.83 4.20 5.50
N ILE A 122 11.84 3.31 5.36
CA ILE A 122 11.42 2.80 4.05
C ILE A 122 10.82 3.88 3.15
N PRO A 123 9.95 4.81 3.62
CA PRO A 123 9.50 5.92 2.79
C PRO A 123 10.64 6.79 2.23
N ILE A 124 11.72 6.95 3.01
CA ILE A 124 12.92 7.69 2.58
C ILE A 124 13.67 6.89 1.51
N LEU A 125 13.89 5.59 1.71
CA LEU A 125 14.51 4.72 0.70
C LEU A 125 13.68 4.66 -0.59
N ALA A 126 12.35 4.63 -0.49
CA ALA A 126 11.45 4.70 -1.64
C ALA A 126 11.67 6.00 -2.40
N THR A 127 11.67 7.13 -1.71
CA THR A 127 11.95 8.44 -2.32
C THR A 127 13.31 8.49 -3.01
N ILE A 128 14.36 7.95 -2.38
CA ILE A 128 15.72 7.88 -2.97
C ILE A 128 15.74 7.01 -4.22
N SER A 129 15.08 5.85 -4.19
CA SER A 129 14.95 4.97 -5.36
C SER A 129 14.30 5.71 -6.53
N LEU A 130 13.18 6.41 -6.29
CA LEU A 130 12.45 7.14 -7.32
C LEU A 130 13.27 8.23 -8.01
N ILE A 131 14.09 8.98 -7.28
CA ILE A 131 14.93 10.05 -7.86
C ILE A 131 16.21 9.53 -8.53
N SER A 132 16.58 8.27 -8.27
CA SER A 132 17.81 7.66 -8.79
C SER A 132 17.58 6.81 -10.04
N GLN A 133 16.32 6.71 -10.50
CA GLN A 133 15.92 6.00 -11.73
C GLN A 133 16.25 6.80 -12.99
#